data_AF-A0AB38SQD3-F1
#
_entry.id   AF-A0AB38SQD3-F1
#
_cell.length_a   1.000
_cell.length_b   1.000
_cell.length_c   1.000
_cell.angle_alpha   90.00
_cell.angle_beta   90.00
_cell.angle_gamma   90.00
#
_symmetry.space_group_name_H-M   'P 1'
#
loop_
_entity.id
_entity.type
_entity.pdbx_description
1 polymer ?
#
loop_
_entity_poly.entity_id
_entity_poly.type
_entity_poly.pdbx_seq_one_letter_code
_entity_poly.pdbx_strand_id
1 'polypeptide(L)'
;MAEIEAISTEGPAMAALNERQKRFVHALFLAPKSHGSRTFAAKAAGYGTPTSSRQSLSQIGHQLSTDPKVQAAISEVSATYLTTLGPPAVRALRRLLDDPKHKDHGRALGIIMDRVTPVQSTAVLKVEGEVKVSAADAAVVLKRIEELTAKFMPSLAAPKIIEHEGAG
;
A
#
# COMPACT_ATOMS: atom_id res chain seq x y z
N MET A 1 -12.07 -27.50 -21.73
CA MET A 1 -11.53 -26.13 -21.52
C MET A 1 -12.65 -25.38 -20.83
N ALA A 2 -12.52 -25.09 -19.53
CA ALA A 2 -13.59 -24.42 -18.80
C ALA A 2 -13.72 -23.00 -19.33
N GLU A 3 -14.91 -22.65 -19.83
CA GLU A 3 -15.26 -21.28 -20.22
C GLU A 3 -15.01 -20.36 -19.02
N ILE A 4 -14.15 -19.37 -19.23
CA ILE A 4 -13.90 -18.30 -18.27
C ILE A 4 -15.13 -17.40 -18.37
N GLU A 5 -16.14 -17.71 -17.57
CA GLU A 5 -17.38 -16.97 -17.47
C GLU A 5 -17.06 -15.51 -17.11
N ALA A 6 -17.47 -14.58 -17.97
CA ALA A 6 -17.16 -13.17 -17.87
C ALA A 6 -17.78 -12.60 -16.59
N ILE A 7 -16.94 -12.34 -15.59
CA ILE A 7 -17.36 -11.73 -14.33
C ILE A 7 -17.77 -10.29 -14.64
N SER A 8 -19.09 -10.08 -14.65
CA SER A 8 -19.83 -8.84 -14.49
C SER A 8 -18.98 -7.59 -14.20
N THR A 9 -18.97 -6.63 -15.14
CA THR A 9 -18.42 -5.27 -14.96
C THR A 9 -17.05 -5.23 -14.30
N GLU A 10 -16.03 -5.56 -15.08
CA GLU A 10 -14.63 -5.32 -14.74
C GLU A 10 -14.46 -3.87 -14.24
N GLY A 11 -13.87 -3.70 -13.05
CA GLY A 11 -13.65 -2.36 -12.51
C GLY A 11 -12.55 -1.62 -13.27
N PRO A 12 -12.27 -0.37 -12.87
CA PRO A 12 -11.48 0.57 -13.68
C PRO A 12 -10.06 0.08 -13.97
N ALA A 13 -9.43 -0.67 -13.06
CA ALA A 13 -8.08 -1.18 -13.27
C ALA A 13 -8.06 -2.37 -14.24
N MET A 14 -9.07 -3.25 -14.19
CA MET A 14 -9.21 -4.34 -15.16
C MET A 14 -9.55 -3.81 -16.56
N ALA A 15 -10.38 -2.78 -16.66
CA ALA A 15 -10.74 -2.14 -17.93
C ALA A 15 -9.53 -1.52 -18.66
N ALA A 16 -8.54 -1.03 -17.91
CA ALA A 16 -7.32 -0.41 -18.45
C ALA A 16 -6.30 -1.41 -19.01
N LEU A 17 -6.50 -2.72 -18.83
CA LEU A 17 -5.59 -3.77 -19.27
C LEU A 17 -5.92 -4.30 -20.67
N ASN A 18 -4.90 -4.84 -21.34
CA ASN A 18 -5.09 -5.59 -22.58
C ASN A 18 -5.76 -6.94 -22.29
N GLU A 19 -6.50 -7.48 -23.27
CA GLU A 19 -7.24 -8.76 -23.14
C GLU A 19 -6.39 -9.93 -22.60
N ARG A 20 -5.13 -10.03 -23.03
CA ARG A 20 -4.20 -11.06 -22.53
C ARG A 20 -3.81 -10.84 -21.06
N GLN A 21 -3.65 -9.59 -20.63
CA GLN A 21 -3.35 -9.26 -19.24
C GLN A 21 -4.57 -9.52 -18.35
N LYS A 22 -5.79 -9.21 -18.82
CA LYS A 22 -7.04 -9.55 -18.11
C LYS A 22 -7.13 -11.05 -17.85
N ARG A 23 -6.91 -11.87 -18.90
CA ARG A 23 -6.88 -13.34 -18.78
C ARG A 23 -5.81 -13.83 -17.82
N PHE A 24 -4.65 -13.17 -17.78
CA PHE A 24 -3.58 -13.50 -16.83
C PHE A 24 -4.04 -13.27 -15.39
N VAL A 25 -4.69 -12.13 -15.10
CA VAL A 25 -5.22 -11.82 -13.76
C VAL A 25 -6.26 -12.85 -13.34
N HIS A 26 -7.24 -13.17 -14.19
CA HIS A 26 -8.25 -14.21 -13.87
C HIS A 26 -7.64 -15.59 -13.67
N ALA A 27 -6.70 -16.00 -14.53
CA ALA A 27 -6.04 -17.30 -14.44
C ALA A 27 -5.17 -17.42 -13.18
N LEU A 28 -4.72 -16.31 -12.59
CA LEU A 28 -3.97 -16.31 -11.33
C LEU A 28 -4.81 -16.83 -10.16
N PHE A 29 -6.10 -16.48 -10.12
CA PHE A 29 -7.02 -16.94 -9.07
C PHE A 29 -7.53 -18.37 -9.29
N LEU A 30 -7.50 -18.86 -10.53
CA LEU A 30 -7.82 -20.25 -10.89
C LEU A 30 -6.62 -21.19 -10.77
N ALA A 31 -5.42 -20.65 -10.53
CA ALA A 31 -4.21 -21.44 -10.46
C ALA A 31 -4.28 -22.47 -9.31
N PRO A 32 -3.74 -23.69 -9.51
CA PRO A 32 -3.68 -24.67 -8.44
C PRO A 32 -2.86 -24.13 -7.26
N LYS A 33 -3.18 -24.59 -6.04
CA LYS A 33 -2.52 -24.23 -4.76
C LYS A 33 -1.07 -24.76 -4.64
N SER A 34 -0.37 -24.92 -5.76
CA SER A 34 0.99 -25.45 -5.87
C SER A 34 1.95 -24.38 -6.41
N HIS A 35 3.24 -24.70 -6.44
CA HIS A 35 4.25 -23.83 -7.02
C HIS A 35 3.99 -23.56 -8.51
N GLY A 36 4.27 -22.34 -8.97
CA GLY A 36 4.17 -21.97 -10.39
C GLY A 36 2.84 -21.37 -10.83
N SER A 37 2.07 -20.77 -9.92
CA SER A 37 0.81 -20.08 -10.25
C SER A 37 0.96 -19.03 -11.36
N ARG A 38 2.06 -18.27 -11.35
CA ARG A 38 2.40 -17.29 -12.40
C ARG A 38 2.67 -17.94 -13.75
N THR A 39 3.37 -19.07 -13.76
CA THR A 39 3.66 -19.84 -14.98
C THR A 39 2.39 -20.44 -15.56
N PHE A 40 1.49 -20.95 -14.69
CA PHE A 40 0.17 -21.42 -15.06
C PHE A 40 -0.67 -20.29 -15.68
N ALA A 41 -0.75 -19.15 -14.99
CA ALA A 41 -1.50 -17.99 -15.45
C ALA A 41 -0.97 -17.44 -16.79
N ALA A 42 0.36 -17.33 -16.94
CA ALA A 42 0.98 -16.90 -18.20
C ALA A 42 0.66 -17.86 -19.35
N LYS A 43 0.67 -19.18 -19.09
CA LYS A 43 0.29 -20.19 -20.09
C LYS A 43 -1.19 -20.09 -20.45
N ALA A 44 -2.07 -19.99 -19.46
CA ALA A 44 -3.52 -19.89 -19.64
C ALA A 44 -3.94 -18.59 -20.38
N ALA A 45 -3.22 -17.49 -20.13
CA ALA A 45 -3.40 -16.22 -20.83
C ALA A 45 -2.82 -16.19 -22.26
N GLY A 46 -2.19 -17.30 -22.69
CA GLY A 46 -1.65 -17.45 -24.04
C GLY A 46 -0.33 -16.72 -24.28
N TYR A 47 0.48 -16.46 -23.24
CA TYR A 47 1.83 -15.86 -23.40
C TYR A 47 2.90 -16.82 -23.92
N GLY A 48 2.62 -18.13 -23.96
CA GLY A 48 3.53 -19.13 -24.53
C GLY A 48 2.95 -19.85 -25.73
N THR A 49 3.86 -20.37 -26.55
CA THR A 49 3.61 -21.38 -27.57
C THR A 49 3.64 -22.80 -26.97
N PRO A 50 3.13 -23.83 -27.67
CA PRO A 50 3.24 -25.23 -27.22
C PRO A 50 4.67 -25.69 -26.92
N THR A 51 5.66 -25.06 -27.56
CA THR A 51 7.09 -25.34 -27.42
C THR A 51 7.79 -24.46 -26.38
N SER A 52 7.10 -23.50 -25.77
CA SER A 52 7.70 -22.56 -24.83
C SER A 52 8.20 -23.26 -23.56
N SER A 53 9.43 -22.95 -23.16
CA SER A 53 10.03 -23.52 -21.95
C SER A 53 9.35 -22.99 -20.68
N ARG A 54 9.33 -23.80 -19.61
CA ARG A 54 8.80 -23.35 -18.31
C ARG A 54 9.51 -22.10 -17.78
N GLN A 55 10.81 -21.97 -18.05
CA GLN A 55 11.61 -20.83 -17.61
C GLN A 55 11.15 -19.53 -18.28
N SER A 56 10.90 -19.56 -19.60
CA SER A 56 10.41 -18.38 -20.34
C SER A 56 9.06 -17.90 -19.81
N LEU A 57 8.13 -18.83 -19.58
CA LEU A 57 6.81 -18.54 -19.01
C LEU A 57 6.90 -18.02 -17.57
N SER A 58 7.84 -18.52 -16.78
CA SER A 58 8.10 -18.03 -15.42
C SER A 58 8.59 -16.57 -15.44
N GLN A 59 9.52 -16.25 -16.34
CA GLN A 59 10.05 -14.90 -16.49
C GLN A 59 8.96 -13.92 -16.95
N ILE A 60 8.15 -14.31 -17.95
CA ILE A 60 7.00 -13.50 -18.41
C ILE A 60 5.99 -13.30 -17.28
N GLY A 61 5.64 -14.37 -16.55
CA GLY A 61 4.72 -14.29 -15.42
C GLY A 61 5.26 -13.38 -14.31
N HIS A 62 6.57 -13.36 -14.08
CA HIS A 62 7.19 -12.43 -13.14
C HIS A 62 7.12 -10.98 -13.63
N GLN A 63 7.46 -10.71 -14.89
CA GLN A 63 7.36 -9.37 -15.48
C GLN A 63 5.93 -8.82 -15.40
N LEU A 64 4.93 -9.63 -15.76
CA LEU A 64 3.52 -9.26 -15.65
C LEU A 64 3.09 -9.00 -14.20
N SER A 65 3.62 -9.75 -13.24
CA SER A 65 3.29 -9.55 -11.82
C SER A 65 3.94 -8.30 -11.21
N THR A 66 4.99 -7.77 -11.84
CA THR A 66 5.70 -6.56 -11.41
C THR A 66 5.16 -5.30 -12.10
N ASP A 67 4.39 -5.44 -13.19
CA ASP A 67 3.76 -4.31 -13.87
C ASP A 67 2.73 -3.62 -12.94
N PRO A 68 2.88 -2.31 -12.66
CA PRO A 68 1.98 -1.59 -11.76
C PRO A 68 0.52 -1.63 -12.21
N LYS A 69 0.24 -1.67 -13.52
CA LYS A 69 -1.16 -1.77 -14.03
C LYS A 69 -1.77 -3.11 -13.68
N VAL A 70 -1.00 -4.18 -13.82
CA VAL A 70 -1.44 -5.54 -13.49
C VAL A 70 -1.58 -5.71 -11.98
N GLN A 71 -0.70 -5.12 -11.17
CA GLN A 71 -0.83 -5.13 -9.71
C GLN A 71 -2.09 -4.41 -9.24
N ALA A 72 -2.40 -3.25 -9.82
CA ALA A 72 -3.64 -2.52 -9.53
C ALA A 72 -4.87 -3.39 -9.82
N ALA A 73 -4.90 -4.05 -10.99
CA ALA A 73 -5.98 -4.97 -11.35
C ALA A 73 -6.06 -6.20 -10.43
N ILE A 74 -4.92 -6.80 -10.05
CA ILE A 74 -4.88 -7.90 -9.08
C ILE A 74 -5.47 -7.46 -7.74
N SER A 75 -5.13 -6.25 -7.28
CA SER A 75 -5.62 -5.73 -6.00
C SER A 75 -7.14 -5.50 -6.02
N GLU A 76 -7.66 -4.98 -7.13
CA GLU A 76 -9.09 -4.75 -7.34
C GLU A 76 -9.85 -6.07 -7.35
N VAL A 77 -9.40 -7.05 -8.14
CA VAL A 77 -10.02 -8.37 -8.21
C VAL A 77 -9.90 -9.09 -6.86
N SER A 78 -8.76 -8.98 -6.18
CA SER A 78 -8.57 -9.54 -4.84
C SER A 78 -9.57 -8.96 -3.84
N ALA A 79 -9.84 -7.66 -3.89
CA ALA A 79 -10.82 -7.02 -3.01
C ALA A 79 -12.23 -7.59 -3.23
N THR A 80 -12.63 -7.80 -4.49
CA THR A 80 -13.90 -8.46 -4.84
C THR A 80 -13.97 -9.90 -4.34
N TYR A 81 -12.88 -10.67 -4.45
CA TYR A 81 -12.83 -12.00 -3.86
C TYR A 81 -12.94 -11.95 -2.33
N LEU A 82 -12.27 -11.01 -1.67
CA LEU A 82 -12.33 -10.90 -0.21
C LEU A 82 -13.74 -10.53 0.29
N THR A 83 -14.45 -9.64 -0.40
CA THR A 83 -15.83 -9.30 -0.04
C THR A 83 -16.78 -10.47 -0.25
N THR A 84 -16.65 -11.19 -1.37
CA THR A 84 -17.48 -12.37 -1.68
C THR A 84 -17.14 -13.60 -0.84
N LEU A 85 -15.91 -13.71 -0.34
CA LEU A 85 -15.47 -14.78 0.57
C LEU A 85 -16.00 -14.62 2.00
N GLY A 86 -16.68 -13.52 2.33
CA GLY A 86 -17.25 -13.26 3.65
C GLY A 86 -18.13 -14.41 4.18
N PRO A 87 -19.22 -14.82 3.49
CA PRO A 87 -20.11 -15.87 4.01
C PRO A 87 -19.44 -17.25 4.17
N PRO A 88 -18.58 -17.73 3.24
CA PRO A 88 -17.76 -18.93 3.48
C PRO A 88 -16.82 -18.79 4.69
N ALA A 89 -16.16 -17.65 4.86
CA ALA A 89 -15.26 -17.41 5.99
C ALA A 89 -16.00 -17.41 7.33
N VAL A 90 -17.17 -16.77 7.42
CA VAL A 90 -18.03 -16.80 8.61
C VAL A 90 -18.47 -18.22 8.95
N ARG A 91 -18.83 -19.04 7.96
CA ARG A 91 -19.18 -20.45 8.17
C ARG A 91 -18.00 -21.28 8.70
N ALA A 92 -16.80 -21.05 8.18
CA ALA A 92 -15.58 -21.71 8.67
C ALA A 92 -15.26 -21.28 10.11
N LEU A 93 -15.40 -19.99 10.42
CA LEU A 93 -15.20 -19.45 11.75
C LEU A 93 -16.21 -20.00 12.75
N ARG A 94 -17.49 -20.12 12.38
CA ARG A 94 -18.51 -20.76 13.22
C ARG A 94 -18.13 -22.20 13.57
N ARG A 95 -17.72 -23.00 12.59
CA ARG A 95 -17.27 -24.39 12.82
C ARG A 95 -16.07 -24.47 13.76
N LEU A 96 -15.17 -23.50 13.69
CA LEU A 96 -14.01 -23.41 14.57
C LEU A 96 -14.39 -23.04 16.02
N LEU A 97 -15.44 -22.23 16.22
CA LEU A 97 -15.98 -21.93 17.54
C LEU A 97 -16.80 -23.09 18.12
N ASP A 98 -17.45 -23.89 17.26
CA ASP A 98 -18.23 -25.05 17.70
C ASP A 98 -17.32 -26.21 18.19
N ASP A 99 -16.01 -26.19 17.93
CA ASP A 99 -15.03 -27.18 18.39
C ASP A 99 -14.03 -26.61 19.42
N PRO A 100 -14.29 -26.82 20.73
CA PRO A 100 -13.40 -26.36 21.80
C PRO A 100 -12.02 -27.05 21.82
N LYS A 101 -11.87 -28.19 21.14
CA LYS A 101 -10.59 -28.95 21.11
C LYS A 101 -9.67 -28.50 19.99
N HIS A 102 -10.12 -27.65 19.07
CA HIS A 102 -9.29 -27.16 17.99
C HIS A 102 -8.19 -26.24 18.54
N LYS A 103 -6.93 -26.46 18.13
CA LYS A 103 -5.76 -25.69 18.60
C LYS A 103 -5.92 -24.16 18.46
N ASP A 104 -6.64 -23.73 17.42
CA ASP A 104 -6.84 -22.32 17.10
C ASP A 104 -8.16 -21.74 17.68
N HIS A 105 -8.92 -22.52 18.46
CA HIS A 105 -10.21 -22.10 19.02
C HIS A 105 -10.09 -20.83 19.88
N GLY A 106 -9.16 -20.82 20.85
CA GLY A 106 -8.93 -19.66 21.71
C GLY A 106 -8.48 -18.40 20.94
N ARG A 107 -7.68 -18.59 19.87
CA ARG A 107 -7.25 -17.48 19.01
C ARG A 107 -8.42 -16.88 18.24
N ALA A 108 -9.29 -17.73 17.68
CA ALA A 108 -10.48 -17.30 16.97
C ALA A 108 -11.45 -16.52 17.87
N LEU A 109 -11.67 -17.02 19.10
CA LEU A 109 -12.49 -16.34 20.09
C LEU A 109 -11.92 -14.96 20.45
N GLY A 110 -10.61 -14.87 20.69
CA GLY A 110 -9.94 -13.60 20.99
C GLY A 110 -10.07 -12.58 19.87
N ILE A 111 -9.90 -12.98 18.61
CA ILE A 111 -10.08 -12.10 17.44
C ILE A 111 -11.51 -11.57 17.37
N ILE A 112 -12.52 -12.40 17.65
CA ILE A 112 -13.91 -11.96 17.62
C ILE A 112 -14.20 -11.00 18.76
N MET A 113 -13.76 -11.33 19.98
CA MET A 113 -13.96 -10.46 21.14
C MET A 113 -13.30 -9.09 20.96
N ASP A 114 -12.11 -9.03 20.35
CA ASP A 114 -11.44 -7.77 20.01
C ASP A 114 -12.22 -6.93 18.98
N ARG A 115 -13.02 -7.57 18.12
CA ARG A 115 -13.89 -6.88 17.16
C ARG A 115 -15.23 -6.44 17.74
N VAL A 116 -15.80 -7.21 18.66
CA VAL A 116 -17.11 -6.92 19.28
C VAL A 116 -16.96 -5.90 20.41
N THR A 117 -15.93 -6.04 21.22
CA THR A 117 -15.61 -5.15 22.34
C THR A 117 -14.11 -4.85 22.35
N PRO A 118 -13.63 -3.95 21.47
CA PRO A 118 -12.21 -3.60 21.41
C PRO A 118 -11.77 -3.02 22.75
N VAL A 119 -10.71 -3.60 23.32
CA VAL A 119 -10.15 -3.15 24.62
C VAL A 119 -9.47 -1.79 24.49
N GLN A 120 -8.99 -1.43 23.30
CA GLN A 120 -8.35 -0.15 23.02
C GLN A 120 -8.84 0.42 21.68
N SER A 121 -9.47 1.60 21.73
CA SER A 121 -9.77 2.39 20.54
C SER A 121 -8.68 3.44 20.32
N THR A 122 -7.78 3.24 19.35
CA THR A 122 -6.78 4.24 18.99
C THR A 122 -7.36 5.22 17.97
N ALA A 123 -7.68 6.45 18.39
CA ALA A 123 -8.05 7.54 17.49
C ALA A 123 -6.82 8.44 17.25
N VAL A 124 -6.36 8.55 16.01
CA VAL A 124 -5.29 9.49 15.63
C VAL A 124 -5.91 10.85 15.40
N LEU A 125 -5.88 11.71 16.40
CA LEU A 125 -6.32 13.11 16.30
C LEU A 125 -5.17 13.94 15.74
N LYS A 126 -5.25 14.29 14.45
CA LYS A 126 -4.33 15.25 13.84
C LYS A 126 -4.78 16.65 14.24
N VAL A 127 -4.16 17.21 15.29
CA VAL A 127 -4.39 18.59 15.73
C VAL A 127 -3.54 19.51 14.86
N GLU A 128 -4.14 20.08 13.82
CA GLU A 128 -3.51 21.15 13.04
C GLU A 128 -3.81 22.48 13.74
N GLY A 129 -2.84 22.95 14.53
CA GLY A 129 -2.89 24.30 15.10
C GLY A 129 -2.41 25.31 14.06
N GLU A 130 -3.33 26.02 13.43
CA GLU A 130 -3.00 27.19 12.62
C GLU A 130 -2.65 28.35 13.57
N VAL A 131 -1.37 28.51 13.90
CA VAL A 131 -0.89 29.68 14.64
C VAL A 131 -0.96 30.88 13.69
N LYS A 132 -2.09 31.58 13.69
CA LYS A 132 -2.22 32.88 13.04
C LYS A 132 -1.40 33.88 13.84
N VAL A 133 -0.12 34.01 13.52
CA VAL A 133 0.71 35.11 14.03
C VAL A 133 0.10 36.39 13.50
N SER A 134 -0.48 37.21 14.38
CA SER A 134 -1.10 38.45 13.95
C SER A 134 -0.03 39.47 13.59
N ALA A 135 -0.35 40.40 12.69
CA ALA A 135 0.59 41.47 12.32
C ALA A 135 1.04 42.32 13.54
N ALA A 136 0.24 42.36 14.60
CA ALA A 136 0.61 43.01 15.86
C ALA A 136 1.74 42.27 16.58
N ASP A 137 1.75 40.94 16.57
CA ASP A 137 2.80 40.12 17.20
C ASP A 137 4.12 40.25 16.43
N ALA A 138 4.05 40.29 15.09
CA ALA A 138 5.21 40.55 14.23
C ALA A 138 5.81 41.94 14.50
N ALA A 139 4.98 42.97 14.71
CA ALA A 139 5.45 44.31 15.02
C ALA A 139 6.14 44.40 16.40
N VAL A 140 5.68 43.64 17.39
CA VAL A 140 6.34 43.55 18.71
C VAL A 140 7.71 42.88 18.58
N VAL A 141 7.81 41.79 17.81
CA VAL A 141 9.09 41.10 17.57
C VAL A 141 10.07 42.02 16.85
N LEU A 142 9.62 42.75 15.82
CA LEU A 142 10.47 43.69 15.08
C LEU A 142 10.98 44.84 15.96
N LYS A 143 10.12 45.45 16.78
CA LYS A 143 10.56 46.46 17.76
C LYS A 143 11.59 45.91 18.74
N ARG A 144 11.42 44.66 19.18
CA ARG A 144 12.39 44.03 20.09
C ARG A 144 13.74 43.77 19.41
N ILE A 145 13.73 43.40 18.13
CA ILE A 145 14.94 43.25 17.32
C ILE A 145 15.63 44.60 17.18
N GLU A 146 14.91 45.67 16.89
CA GLU A 146 15.48 47.03 16.78
C GLU A 146 16.12 47.49 18.10
N GLU A 147 15.45 47.29 19.24
CA GLU A 147 16.00 47.59 20.57
C GLU A 147 17.29 46.81 20.87
N LEU A 148 17.29 45.49 20.61
CA LEU A 148 18.46 44.66 20.83
C LEU A 148 19.61 45.06 19.90
N THR A 149 19.28 45.37 18.65
CA THR A 149 20.27 45.81 17.66
C THR A 149 20.88 47.14 18.08
N ALA A 150 20.09 48.12 18.53
CA ALA A 150 20.61 49.38 19.06
C ALA A 150 21.46 49.19 20.33
N LYS A 151 21.11 48.23 21.18
CA LYS A 151 21.84 47.93 22.42
C LYS A 151 23.17 47.21 22.19
N PHE A 152 23.26 46.36 21.17
CA PHE A 152 24.42 45.48 20.95
C PHE A 152 25.25 45.81 19.69
N MET A 153 24.77 46.64 18.75
CA MET A 153 25.57 47.10 17.60
C MET A 153 26.88 47.81 17.98
N PRO A 154 26.95 48.68 19.01
CA PRO A 154 28.19 49.36 19.35
C PRO A 154 29.31 48.42 19.83
N SER A 155 29.00 47.16 20.19
CA SER A 155 29.98 46.19 20.73
C SER A 155 30.32 45.04 19.77
N LEU A 156 29.76 45.02 18.56
CA LEU A 156 30.16 44.04 17.55
C LEU A 156 31.37 44.58 16.79
N ALA A 157 32.56 44.15 17.19
CA ALA A 157 33.78 44.43 16.44
C ALA A 157 33.60 43.93 14.99
N ALA A 158 33.89 44.79 14.02
CA ALA A 158 33.85 44.43 12.61
C ALA A 158 34.68 43.15 12.38
N PRO A 159 34.18 42.17 11.60
CA PRO A 159 34.91 40.93 11.37
C PRO A 159 36.28 41.25 10.75
N LYS A 160 37.36 40.73 11.34
CA LYS A 160 38.71 40.88 10.80
C LYS A 160 38.73 40.29 9.38
N ILE A 161 38.84 41.15 8.37
CA ILE A 161 39.10 40.75 6.99
C ILE A 161 40.55 40.26 6.97
N ILE A 162 40.76 38.95 6.82
CA ILE A 162 42.08 38.38 6.60
C ILE A 162 42.34 38.52 5.10
N GLU A 163 43.11 39.54 4.71
CA GLU A 163 43.60 39.66 3.33
C GLU A 163 44.69 38.60 3.12
N HIS A 164 44.37 37.58 2.31
CA HIS A 164 45.39 36.65 1.81
C HIS A 164 46.09 37.30 0.62
N GLU A 165 47.27 37.87 0.86
CA GLU A 165 48.20 38.30 -0.17
C GLU A 165 48.73 37.05 -0.89
N GLY A 166 48.50 36.97 -2.21
CA GLY A 166 48.97 35.87 -3.04
C GLY A 166 50.48 35.91 -3.24
N ALA A 167 51.12 34.75 -3.08
CA ALA A 167 52.44 34.46 -3.60
C ALA A 167 52.34 33.17 -4.42
N GLY A 168 52.95 33.20 -5.61
CA GLY A 168 52.86 32.20 -6.67
C GLY A 168 53.67 30.92 -6.43
#